data_AF-A0A7Y0GTL7-F1
#
_entry.id   AF-A0A7Y0GTL7-F1
#
_cell.length_a   1.000
_cell.length_b   1.000
_cell.length_c   1.000
_cell.angle_alpha   90.00
_cell.angle_beta   90.00
_cell.angle_gamma   90.00
#
_symmetry.space_group_name_H-M   'P 1'
#
loop_
_entity.id
_entity.type
_entity.pdbx_description
1 polymer ?
#
loop_
_entity_poly.entity_id
_entity_poly.type
_entity_poly.pdbx_seq_one_letter_code
_entity_poly.pdbx_strand_id
1 'polypeptide(L)'
;FDKVDRYDYNNNGNFNEPDGYIDHFQAIHAGEGEEAGGGAQGSDAIWSHRWYVNSNSYGYSGPSGNLAGGTQIGKTGMWIGDYTTEPENGGLGVFTHEFGHDLGLPDLYDTAGGDNGTGFWTLMSGGSWLNHGTDSIGTTPGYMGPWEKMQLGWLDYKQVNFGTNELVNLGPADRSGTSAAPQAILVNLPDKTVVTNYNTPHSLATEWWGGSADNLKTTLSRTVDLTTAGTSASLSAWAKYDIEAGYDYLYGEVSTDGGLNWVQVGKPIDGSSDWKQISYDLSGYKSSVVQFRFRYATDGGLHFAGPFLDDVALTVDGAVPPIWSDDVESGDNGWAADGFTRMSGSVSKVVPQFYLAENRVYSGYDATLQTGPYNFGFGNTRPDWVERFPYQNGLLVWYSDGACTDNNTRIHAGCGQTLPVDARPAPVLFPGGFKLGNRRQGFDATFGQEATDAVTFHRLGVETVVASQPAIPTFDDTDPNRYWSADNPWASTKVAGSGTTISVLSTSTDGDHLSVQVTTAP
;
A
#
# COMPACT_ATOMS: atom_id res chain seq x y z
N PHE A 1 1.18 -29.17 11.11
CA PHE A 1 1.34 -27.75 11.45
C PHE A 1 2.53 -27.16 10.74
N ASP A 2 3.54 -27.93 10.32
CA ASP A 2 4.63 -27.49 9.45
C ASP A 2 4.67 -28.41 8.22
N LYS A 3 4.32 -27.86 7.06
CA LYS A 3 4.07 -28.54 5.78
C LYS A 3 4.40 -27.68 4.57
N VAL A 4 4.39 -26.36 4.70
CA VAL A 4 4.54 -25.42 3.60
C VAL A 4 5.70 -24.48 3.91
N ASP A 5 6.59 -24.34 2.93
CA ASP A 5 7.67 -23.35 2.95
C ASP A 5 7.18 -22.13 2.19
N ARG A 6 6.48 -21.24 2.89
CA ARG A 6 5.83 -20.07 2.29
C ARG A 6 6.83 -19.16 1.58
N TYR A 7 8.07 -19.11 2.07
CA TYR A 7 9.08 -18.16 1.62
C TYR A 7 10.15 -18.79 0.73
N ASP A 8 10.06 -20.10 0.44
CA ASP A 8 11.09 -20.88 -0.26
C ASP A 8 12.48 -20.56 0.34
N TYR A 9 12.62 -20.69 1.67
CA TYR A 9 13.79 -20.15 2.39
C TYR A 9 15.11 -20.73 1.88
N ASN A 10 15.07 -21.93 1.31
CA ASN A 10 16.22 -22.64 0.77
C ASN A 10 16.40 -22.44 -0.75
N ASN A 11 15.50 -21.68 -1.40
CA ASN A 11 15.50 -21.30 -2.82
C ASN A 11 15.54 -22.49 -3.78
N ASN A 12 14.77 -23.55 -3.50
CA ASN A 12 14.68 -24.74 -4.34
C ASN A 12 13.41 -24.78 -5.20
N GLY A 13 12.49 -23.82 -5.02
CA GLY A 13 11.21 -23.70 -5.74
C GLY A 13 10.13 -24.68 -5.28
N ASN A 14 10.31 -25.40 -4.17
CA ASN A 14 9.37 -26.37 -3.62
C ASN A 14 8.69 -25.82 -2.36
N PHE A 15 7.57 -25.13 -2.53
CA PHE A 15 6.76 -24.59 -1.42
C PHE A 15 6.02 -25.68 -0.61
N ASN A 16 5.94 -26.92 -1.11
CA ASN A 16 5.23 -28.02 -0.44
C ASN A 16 6.16 -28.88 0.42
N GLU A 17 6.98 -28.22 1.24
CA GLU A 17 7.86 -28.87 2.21
C GLU A 17 7.92 -28.13 3.54
N PRO A 18 8.36 -28.77 4.63
CA PRO A 18 8.49 -28.12 5.92
C PRO A 18 9.61 -27.07 5.93
N ASP A 19 9.37 -25.91 6.55
CA ASP A 19 10.37 -24.84 6.74
C ASP A 19 10.82 -24.67 8.20
N GLY A 20 10.23 -25.45 9.11
CA GLY A 20 10.51 -25.44 10.55
C GLY A 20 9.56 -24.55 11.37
N TYR A 21 8.67 -23.81 10.72
CA TYR A 21 7.66 -22.97 11.36
C TYR A 21 6.26 -23.56 11.21
N ILE A 22 5.34 -23.15 12.08
CA ILE A 22 3.93 -23.50 11.93
C ILE A 22 3.33 -22.71 10.76
N ASP A 23 2.74 -23.41 9.79
CA ASP A 23 2.15 -22.91 8.54
C ASP A 23 1.15 -21.76 8.78
N HIS A 24 0.27 -21.95 9.77
CA HIS A 24 -0.83 -21.06 10.14
C HIS A 24 -1.04 -21.14 11.66
N PHE A 25 -0.78 -20.05 12.38
CA PHE A 25 -0.95 -19.99 13.84
C PHE A 25 -1.86 -18.83 14.23
N GLN A 26 -2.96 -19.14 14.91
CA GLN A 26 -3.91 -18.15 15.42
C GLN A 26 -3.97 -18.24 16.95
N ALA A 27 -3.80 -17.10 17.62
CA ALA A 27 -3.82 -16.97 19.06
C ALA A 27 -5.10 -16.28 19.53
N ILE A 28 -5.99 -17.05 20.17
CA ILE A 28 -7.22 -16.52 20.74
C ILE A 28 -6.95 -16.02 22.16
N HIS A 29 -7.10 -14.73 22.41
CA HIS A 29 -6.91 -14.13 23.74
C HIS A 29 -8.24 -13.96 24.48
N ALA A 30 -8.18 -14.00 25.81
CA ALA A 30 -9.37 -13.79 26.64
C ALA A 30 -9.88 -12.34 26.54
N GLY A 31 -11.19 -12.16 26.61
CA GLY A 31 -11.84 -10.84 26.55
C GLY A 31 -12.16 -10.34 25.14
N GLU A 32 -12.56 -9.08 25.05
CA GLU A 32 -12.92 -8.38 23.81
C GLU A 32 -11.70 -7.67 23.20
N GLY A 33 -11.62 -7.63 21.87
CA GLY A 33 -10.56 -6.94 21.15
C GLY A 33 -10.68 -5.42 21.26
N GLU A 34 -9.56 -4.71 21.24
CA GLU A 34 -9.54 -3.24 21.34
C GLU A 34 -10.34 -2.58 20.20
N GLU A 35 -10.34 -3.19 19.01
CA GLU A 35 -11.06 -2.71 17.81
C GLU A 35 -12.58 -2.64 17.99
N ALA A 36 -13.13 -3.40 18.95
CA ALA A 36 -14.55 -3.39 19.32
C ALA A 36 -14.84 -2.56 20.57
N GLY A 37 -13.82 -1.93 21.18
CA GLY A 37 -13.90 -1.15 22.40
C GLY A 37 -13.25 -1.80 23.62
N GLY A 38 -12.71 -3.02 23.48
CA GLY A 38 -11.89 -3.70 24.49
C GLY A 38 -12.62 -4.16 25.76
N GLY A 39 -13.95 -4.07 25.80
CA GLY A 39 -14.78 -4.54 26.91
C GLY A 39 -14.33 -4.05 28.29
N ALA A 40 -14.06 -4.99 29.20
CA ALA A 40 -13.63 -4.66 30.56
C ALA A 40 -12.19 -4.13 30.64
N GLN A 41 -11.37 -4.38 29.61
CA GLN A 41 -9.98 -3.96 29.51
C GLN A 41 -9.83 -2.61 28.79
N GLY A 42 -10.82 -2.19 28.01
CA GLY A 42 -10.76 -0.93 27.25
C GLY A 42 -9.52 -0.89 26.36
N SER A 43 -8.77 0.21 26.40
CA SER A 43 -7.52 0.36 25.65
C SER A 43 -6.35 -0.52 26.12
N ASP A 44 -6.53 -1.28 27.21
CA ASP A 44 -5.53 -2.29 27.64
C ASP A 44 -5.76 -3.65 26.94
N ALA A 45 -6.83 -3.78 26.15
CA ALA A 45 -7.08 -4.96 25.33
C ALA A 45 -6.10 -5.06 24.16
N ILE A 46 -5.96 -6.25 23.59
CA ILE A 46 -5.18 -6.46 22.36
C ILE A 46 -6.08 -6.07 21.18
N TRP A 47 -5.56 -5.29 20.23
CA TRP A 47 -6.19 -5.07 18.92
C TRP A 47 -5.91 -6.28 18.01
N SER A 48 -6.92 -6.86 17.37
CA SER A 48 -6.74 -8.02 16.47
C SER A 48 -5.78 -7.71 15.31
N HIS A 49 -4.79 -8.56 15.06
CA HIS A 49 -3.80 -8.32 14.00
C HIS A 49 -3.02 -9.58 13.59
N ARG A 50 -2.36 -9.49 12.43
CA ARG A 50 -1.22 -10.33 12.02
C ARG A 50 0.12 -9.66 12.35
N TRP A 51 1.08 -10.44 12.83
CA TRP A 51 2.50 -10.01 12.89
C TRP A 51 3.48 -11.18 12.76
N TYR A 52 4.78 -10.89 12.79
CA TYR A 52 5.86 -11.87 12.84
C TYR A 52 6.65 -11.76 14.15
N VAL A 53 6.72 -12.83 14.93
CA VAL A 53 7.43 -12.84 16.23
C VAL A 53 8.92 -12.62 16.02
N ASN A 54 9.52 -11.63 16.68
CA ASN A 54 10.97 -11.37 16.65
C ASN A 54 11.59 -11.27 15.23
N SER A 55 10.90 -10.64 14.27
CA SER A 55 11.39 -10.48 12.89
C SER A 55 12.77 -9.81 12.80
N ASN A 56 13.09 -8.91 13.75
CA ASN A 56 14.40 -8.26 13.88
C ASN A 56 15.57 -9.22 14.21
N SER A 57 15.28 -10.49 14.54
CA SER A 57 16.28 -11.50 14.87
C SER A 57 16.62 -12.42 13.69
N TYR A 58 16.26 -12.00 12.47
CA TYR A 58 16.63 -12.66 11.22
C TYR A 58 18.15 -12.90 11.13
N GLY A 59 18.54 -14.11 10.75
CA GLY A 59 19.93 -14.59 10.70
C GLY A 59 20.51 -15.03 12.05
N TYR A 60 19.82 -14.78 13.18
CA TYR A 60 20.33 -15.07 14.52
C TYR A 60 19.53 -16.14 15.27
N SER A 61 18.21 -16.17 15.11
CA SER A 61 17.31 -17.09 15.81
C SER A 61 16.30 -17.73 14.87
N GLY A 62 15.84 -18.92 15.21
CA GLY A 62 14.87 -19.70 14.43
C GLY A 62 15.14 -21.20 14.48
N PRO A 63 14.34 -22.02 13.79
CA PRO A 63 14.63 -23.41 13.54
C PRO A 63 15.97 -23.60 12.82
N SER A 64 16.60 -24.74 13.05
CA SER A 64 17.90 -25.05 12.45
C SER A 64 17.81 -25.06 10.93
N GLY A 65 18.57 -24.20 10.26
CA GLY A 65 18.60 -24.08 8.80
C GLY A 65 17.74 -22.95 8.24
N ASN A 66 16.78 -22.44 9.02
CA ASN A 66 15.91 -21.34 8.65
C ASN A 66 15.81 -20.33 9.82
N LEU A 67 16.80 -19.43 9.92
CA LEU A 67 16.90 -18.48 11.03
C LEU A 67 16.12 -17.19 10.76
N ALA A 68 14.81 -17.29 10.52
CA ALA A 68 13.99 -16.13 10.16
C ALA A 68 13.48 -15.30 11.36
N GLY A 69 13.87 -15.63 12.59
CA GLY A 69 13.31 -15.07 13.82
C GLY A 69 12.37 -16.06 14.52
N GLY A 70 11.33 -15.55 15.15
CA GLY A 70 10.29 -16.36 15.77
C GLY A 70 10.50 -16.71 17.24
N THR A 71 9.65 -17.61 17.73
CA THR A 71 9.77 -18.21 19.06
C THR A 71 9.36 -19.67 19.05
N GLN A 72 9.97 -20.49 19.90
CA GLN A 72 9.61 -21.88 20.05
C GLN A 72 8.46 -22.04 21.04
N ILE A 73 7.50 -22.93 20.74
CA ILE A 73 6.46 -23.30 21.69
C ILE A 73 7.10 -24.17 22.79
N GLY A 74 7.46 -23.54 23.91
CA GLY A 74 8.10 -24.20 25.04
C GLY A 74 9.38 -24.92 24.63
N LYS A 75 9.38 -26.26 24.75
CA LYS A 75 10.50 -27.14 24.34
C LYS A 75 10.08 -28.17 23.28
N THR A 76 9.02 -27.88 22.53
CA THR A 76 8.36 -28.87 21.66
C THR A 76 9.12 -29.15 20.36
N GLY A 77 10.02 -28.26 19.94
CA GLY A 77 10.61 -28.31 18.60
C GLY A 77 9.89 -27.42 17.58
N MET A 78 8.62 -27.07 17.81
CA MET A 78 7.81 -26.28 16.87
C MET A 78 8.02 -24.78 17.07
N TRP A 79 8.19 -24.04 15.97
CA TRP A 79 8.38 -22.59 15.98
C TRP A 79 7.18 -21.84 15.44
N ILE A 80 6.94 -20.66 15.99
CA ILE A 80 5.98 -19.67 15.49
C ILE A 80 6.80 -18.51 14.92
N GLY A 81 6.56 -18.19 13.66
CA GLY A 81 7.08 -17.00 12.99
C GLY A 81 5.94 -16.01 12.84
N ASP A 82 5.17 -16.14 11.76
CA ASP A 82 3.89 -15.48 11.59
C ASP A 82 2.85 -15.95 12.61
N TYR A 83 2.04 -15.01 13.08
CA TYR A 83 0.85 -15.29 13.87
C TYR A 83 -0.25 -14.30 13.53
N THR A 84 -1.49 -14.72 13.77
CA THR A 84 -2.63 -13.82 13.97
C THR A 84 -3.11 -13.91 15.41
N THR A 85 -3.76 -12.86 15.90
CA THR A 85 -4.42 -12.88 17.21
C THR A 85 -5.77 -12.22 17.16
N GLU A 86 -6.75 -12.86 17.79
CA GLU A 86 -8.17 -12.53 17.76
C GLU A 86 -8.77 -12.70 19.18
N PRO A 87 -9.85 -11.97 19.52
CA PRO A 87 -10.45 -12.05 20.83
C PRO A 87 -11.35 -13.27 21.02
N GLU A 88 -11.61 -13.63 22.28
CA GLU A 88 -12.50 -14.72 22.69
C GLU A 88 -13.92 -14.58 22.14
N ASN A 89 -14.37 -13.34 21.95
CA ASN A 89 -15.68 -13.01 21.37
C ASN A 89 -15.63 -12.72 19.85
N GLY A 90 -14.51 -13.02 19.18
CA GLY A 90 -14.35 -12.83 17.75
C GLY A 90 -15.38 -13.62 16.95
N GLY A 91 -16.12 -12.93 16.07
CA GLY A 91 -17.00 -13.58 15.11
C GLY A 91 -16.20 -14.23 13.98
N LEU A 92 -16.85 -15.11 13.19
CA LEU A 92 -16.20 -15.79 12.05
C LEU A 92 -15.52 -14.80 11.09
N GLY A 93 -16.08 -13.60 10.94
CA GLY A 93 -15.54 -12.61 10.02
C GLY A 93 -14.16 -12.07 10.42
N VAL A 94 -13.88 -11.91 11.73
CA VAL A 94 -12.55 -11.49 12.22
C VAL A 94 -11.51 -12.58 11.91
N PHE A 95 -11.80 -13.84 12.25
CA PHE A 95 -10.91 -14.95 11.93
C PHE A 95 -10.64 -15.09 10.43
N THR A 96 -11.66 -14.85 9.60
CA THR A 96 -11.52 -14.95 8.14
C THR A 96 -10.69 -13.80 7.58
N HIS A 97 -10.82 -12.60 8.15
CA HIS A 97 -10.03 -11.42 7.80
C HIS A 97 -8.54 -11.63 8.13
N GLU A 98 -8.24 -12.05 9.36
CA GLU A 98 -6.87 -12.32 9.80
C GLU A 98 -6.24 -13.47 9.01
N PHE A 99 -7.01 -14.51 8.70
CA PHE A 99 -6.54 -15.58 7.81
C PHE A 99 -6.26 -15.06 6.39
N GLY A 100 -6.97 -14.02 5.93
CA GLY A 100 -6.64 -13.32 4.68
C GLY A 100 -5.24 -12.70 4.69
N HIS A 101 -4.83 -12.09 5.81
CA HIS A 101 -3.46 -11.60 5.98
C HIS A 101 -2.43 -12.72 6.00
N ASP A 102 -2.76 -13.85 6.62
CA ASP A 102 -1.89 -15.02 6.62
C ASP A 102 -1.69 -15.59 5.21
N LEU A 103 -2.67 -15.39 4.31
CA LEU A 103 -2.53 -15.69 2.88
C LEU A 103 -1.79 -14.60 2.07
N GLY A 104 -1.38 -13.50 2.71
CA GLY A 104 -0.60 -12.42 2.09
C GLY A 104 -1.41 -11.22 1.60
N LEU A 105 -2.71 -11.12 1.93
CA LEU A 105 -3.52 -9.95 1.58
C LEU A 105 -3.28 -8.78 2.54
N PRO A 106 -3.24 -7.53 2.06
CA PRO A 106 -3.20 -6.35 2.90
C PRO A 106 -4.59 -5.97 3.42
N ASP A 107 -4.63 -5.08 4.41
CA ASP A 107 -5.82 -4.32 4.75
C ASP A 107 -6.23 -3.42 3.59
N LEU A 108 -7.52 -3.39 3.26
CA LEU A 108 -8.07 -2.50 2.22
C LEU A 108 -8.88 -1.33 2.80
N TYR A 109 -9.06 -1.25 4.12
CA TYR A 109 -9.51 -0.02 4.79
C TYR A 109 -8.35 0.99 4.94
N ASP A 110 -8.66 2.19 5.46
CA ASP A 110 -7.64 3.22 5.70
C ASP A 110 -6.93 2.95 7.05
N THR A 111 -5.76 2.32 6.97
CA THR A 111 -4.89 2.00 8.11
C THR A 111 -4.23 3.23 8.75
N ALA A 112 -4.19 4.37 8.04
CA ALA A 112 -3.73 5.65 8.59
C ALA A 112 -4.81 6.38 9.42
N GLY A 113 -5.98 5.77 9.57
CA GLY A 113 -7.03 6.17 10.50
C GLY A 113 -8.25 6.79 9.81
N GLY A 114 -9.36 6.06 9.86
CA GLY A 114 -10.65 6.46 9.29
C GLY A 114 -11.29 5.31 8.53
N ASP A 115 -12.37 5.59 7.80
CA ASP A 115 -12.92 4.66 6.80
C ASP A 115 -12.65 5.25 5.40
N ASN A 116 -12.47 4.38 4.40
CA ASN A 116 -12.44 4.74 2.98
C ASN A 116 -13.68 4.19 2.25
N GLY A 117 -13.68 4.23 0.91
CA GLY A 117 -14.79 3.77 0.07
C GLY A 117 -15.00 2.25 0.00
N THR A 118 -14.05 1.42 0.45
CA THR A 118 -14.18 -0.05 0.38
C THR A 118 -15.33 -0.56 1.23
N GLY A 119 -15.55 0.03 2.41
CA GLY A 119 -16.71 -0.22 3.26
C GLY A 119 -17.01 -1.70 3.45
N PHE A 120 -18.29 -2.07 3.30
CA PHE A 120 -18.74 -3.47 3.42
C PHE A 120 -18.52 -4.31 2.15
N TRP A 121 -17.92 -3.77 1.08
CA TRP A 121 -17.77 -4.49 -0.20
C TRP A 121 -16.80 -5.66 -0.16
N THR A 122 -15.85 -5.67 0.77
CA THR A 122 -14.82 -6.70 0.85
C THR A 122 -14.54 -7.16 2.28
N LEU A 123 -14.27 -8.47 2.43
CA LEU A 123 -13.69 -9.10 3.60
C LEU A 123 -12.48 -8.34 4.17
N MET A 124 -11.57 -7.83 3.33
CA MET A 124 -10.35 -7.13 3.79
C MET A 124 -10.63 -5.68 4.24
N SER A 125 -11.88 -5.38 4.55
CA SER A 125 -12.38 -4.10 5.05
C SER A 125 -13.57 -4.35 5.99
N GLY A 126 -14.61 -3.51 5.94
CA GLY A 126 -15.82 -3.66 6.75
C GLY A 126 -16.62 -4.93 6.48
N GLY A 127 -16.36 -5.65 5.38
CA GLY A 127 -17.05 -6.90 5.05
C GLY A 127 -16.81 -8.02 6.08
N SER A 128 -15.74 -7.96 6.88
CA SER A 128 -15.53 -8.86 8.02
C SER A 128 -16.55 -8.67 9.15
N TRP A 129 -17.27 -7.54 9.19
CA TRP A 129 -18.25 -7.23 10.21
C TRP A 129 -19.71 -7.46 9.80
N LEU A 130 -19.93 -8.15 8.67
CA LEU A 130 -21.27 -8.52 8.21
C LEU A 130 -21.92 -9.60 9.10
N ASN A 131 -23.20 -9.87 8.83
CA ASN A 131 -24.10 -10.70 9.64
C ASN A 131 -25.42 -10.90 8.86
N HIS A 132 -26.36 -11.66 9.42
CA HIS A 132 -27.68 -11.93 8.81
C HIS A 132 -28.77 -10.92 9.21
N GLY A 133 -28.38 -9.80 9.82
CA GLY A 133 -29.25 -8.69 10.21
C GLY A 133 -29.96 -8.88 11.56
N THR A 134 -30.04 -10.11 12.07
CA THR A 134 -30.78 -10.48 13.29
C THR A 134 -29.89 -10.92 14.44
N ASP A 135 -28.60 -11.11 14.15
CA ASP A 135 -27.54 -11.54 15.05
C ASP A 135 -26.50 -10.43 15.25
N SER A 136 -25.51 -10.71 16.09
CA SER A 136 -24.39 -9.79 16.36
C SER A 136 -23.63 -9.46 15.08
N ILE A 137 -23.01 -8.28 15.02
CA ILE A 137 -22.10 -7.93 13.91
C ILE A 137 -20.87 -8.85 13.91
N GLY A 138 -20.32 -9.14 12.73
CA GLY A 138 -19.12 -9.98 12.56
C GLY A 138 -19.35 -11.49 12.62
N THR A 139 -20.60 -11.95 12.78
CA THR A 139 -20.93 -13.39 12.81
C THR A 139 -20.71 -14.08 11.47
N THR A 140 -20.84 -13.35 10.36
CA THR A 140 -20.72 -13.89 8.99
C THR A 140 -19.98 -12.89 8.09
N PRO A 141 -18.84 -13.27 7.50
CA PRO A 141 -18.11 -12.38 6.58
C PRO A 141 -18.84 -12.17 5.25
N GLY A 142 -18.51 -11.08 4.55
CA GLY A 142 -18.74 -10.94 3.11
C GLY A 142 -17.66 -11.65 2.28
N TYR A 143 -17.82 -11.68 0.96
CA TYR A 143 -16.76 -12.21 0.09
C TYR A 143 -15.54 -11.26 0.02
N MET A 144 -14.38 -11.85 -0.29
CA MET A 144 -13.25 -11.11 -0.86
C MET A 144 -13.67 -10.46 -2.18
N GLY A 145 -13.15 -9.25 -2.43
CA GLY A 145 -13.29 -8.59 -3.71
C GLY A 145 -12.51 -9.29 -4.84
N PRO A 146 -12.59 -8.77 -6.07
CA PRO A 146 -11.95 -9.39 -7.22
C PRO A 146 -10.43 -9.22 -7.16
N TRP A 147 -9.93 -8.13 -6.59
CA TRP A 147 -8.49 -7.88 -6.50
C TRP A 147 -7.79 -8.90 -5.61
N GLU A 148 -8.37 -9.20 -4.45
CA GLU A 148 -7.88 -10.16 -3.48
C GLU A 148 -7.92 -11.57 -4.04
N LYS A 149 -9.05 -11.97 -4.65
CA LYS A 149 -9.17 -13.25 -5.34
C LYS A 149 -8.13 -13.36 -6.46
N MET A 150 -7.80 -12.28 -7.16
CA MET A 150 -6.78 -12.27 -8.19
C MET A 150 -5.38 -12.46 -7.60
N GLN A 151 -5.04 -11.76 -6.50
CA GLN A 151 -3.75 -11.94 -5.82
C GLN A 151 -3.55 -13.39 -5.35
N LEU A 152 -4.61 -14.03 -4.85
CA LEU A 152 -4.59 -15.42 -4.40
C LEU A 152 -4.64 -16.45 -5.55
N GLY A 153 -4.82 -16.00 -6.80
CA GLY A 153 -5.00 -16.88 -7.95
C GLY A 153 -6.34 -17.64 -7.96
N TRP A 154 -7.34 -17.13 -7.23
CA TRP A 154 -8.68 -17.72 -7.09
C TRP A 154 -9.71 -17.10 -8.03
N LEU A 155 -9.42 -15.95 -8.64
CA LEU A 155 -10.37 -15.24 -9.49
C LEU A 155 -10.50 -15.89 -10.87
N ASP A 156 -11.73 -16.24 -11.24
CA ASP A 156 -12.10 -16.56 -12.62
C ASP A 156 -12.55 -15.28 -13.34
N TYR A 157 -11.69 -14.72 -14.20
CA TYR A 157 -11.95 -13.45 -14.88
C TYR A 157 -11.79 -13.51 -16.41
N LYS A 158 -12.51 -12.62 -17.08
CA LYS A 158 -12.32 -12.32 -18.50
C LYS A 158 -11.49 -11.05 -18.64
N GLN A 159 -10.30 -11.19 -19.22
CA GLN A 159 -9.47 -10.05 -19.59
C GLN A 159 -10.00 -9.37 -20.86
N VAL A 160 -10.08 -8.04 -20.83
CA VAL A 160 -10.34 -7.14 -21.96
C VAL A 160 -9.14 -6.22 -22.10
N ASN A 161 -8.50 -6.24 -23.27
CA ASN A 161 -7.32 -5.42 -23.52
C ASN A 161 -7.70 -3.99 -23.90
N PHE A 162 -6.83 -3.02 -23.58
CA PHE A 162 -7.01 -1.64 -24.01
C PHE A 162 -7.07 -1.52 -25.55
N GLY A 163 -7.85 -0.57 -26.05
CA GLY A 163 -8.12 -0.37 -27.47
C GLY A 163 -9.15 -1.35 -28.08
N THR A 164 -9.82 -2.19 -27.28
CA THR A 164 -10.85 -3.11 -27.77
C THR A 164 -12.25 -2.76 -27.28
N ASN A 165 -13.23 -3.36 -27.95
CA ASN A 165 -14.62 -3.32 -27.58
C ASN A 165 -15.15 -4.77 -27.46
N GLU A 166 -15.54 -5.18 -26.27
CA GLU A 166 -15.91 -6.57 -25.97
C GLU A 166 -17.22 -6.65 -25.19
N LEU A 167 -18.12 -7.52 -25.65
CA LEU A 167 -19.35 -7.87 -24.96
C LEU A 167 -19.10 -9.12 -24.11
N VAL A 168 -19.35 -9.03 -22.81
CA VAL A 168 -19.11 -10.10 -21.85
C VAL A 168 -20.42 -10.46 -21.15
N ASN A 169 -20.74 -11.75 -21.10
CA ASN A 169 -21.77 -12.26 -20.20
C ASN A 169 -21.13 -12.54 -18.85
N LEU A 170 -21.30 -11.63 -17.89
CA LEU A 170 -20.70 -11.66 -16.56
C LEU A 170 -21.60 -12.41 -15.58
N GLY A 171 -21.04 -13.37 -14.85
CA GLY A 171 -21.74 -14.14 -13.82
C GLY A 171 -21.55 -13.55 -12.42
N PRO A 172 -22.23 -14.12 -11.41
CA PRO A 172 -22.09 -13.71 -10.01
C PRO A 172 -20.67 -13.80 -9.46
N ALA A 173 -20.27 -12.83 -8.63
CA ALA A 173 -18.96 -12.79 -7.99
C ALA A 173 -18.69 -13.97 -7.03
N ASP A 174 -19.72 -14.69 -6.60
CA ASP A 174 -19.65 -15.79 -5.63
C ASP A 174 -19.49 -17.19 -6.26
N ARG A 175 -19.48 -17.32 -7.59
CA ARG A 175 -19.47 -18.62 -8.30
C ARG A 175 -18.30 -18.71 -9.29
N SER A 176 -17.22 -19.39 -8.92
CA SER A 176 -16.07 -19.65 -9.80
C SER A 176 -16.28 -20.90 -10.67
N GLY A 177 -15.94 -20.86 -11.97
CA GLY A 177 -15.71 -22.05 -12.80
C GLY A 177 -16.89 -23.03 -13.03
N THR A 178 -18.07 -22.81 -12.43
CA THR A 178 -19.26 -23.66 -12.59
C THR A 178 -20.35 -23.04 -13.47
N SER A 179 -20.30 -21.72 -13.68
CA SER A 179 -21.10 -21.00 -14.68
C SER A 179 -20.28 -20.85 -15.95
N ALA A 180 -20.89 -20.91 -17.13
CA ALA A 180 -20.22 -20.61 -18.40
C ALA A 180 -19.77 -19.13 -18.54
N ALA A 181 -19.74 -18.38 -17.43
CA ALA A 181 -19.54 -16.94 -17.33
C ALA A 181 -18.52 -16.64 -16.22
N PRO A 182 -17.56 -15.72 -16.46
CA PRO A 182 -16.55 -15.31 -15.48
C PRO A 182 -17.16 -14.58 -14.27
N GLN A 183 -16.44 -14.52 -13.15
CA GLN A 183 -16.82 -13.76 -11.95
C GLN A 183 -16.51 -12.26 -12.07
N ALA A 184 -15.48 -11.93 -12.84
CA ALA A 184 -15.06 -10.55 -13.04
C ALA A 184 -14.57 -10.28 -14.46
N ILE A 185 -14.51 -9.01 -14.82
CA ILE A 185 -13.85 -8.49 -16.00
C ILE A 185 -12.60 -7.75 -15.54
N LEU A 186 -11.44 -8.08 -16.09
CA LEU A 186 -10.20 -7.31 -15.91
C LEU A 186 -9.97 -6.47 -17.15
N VAL A 187 -10.08 -5.15 -17.02
CA VAL A 187 -9.81 -4.20 -18.11
C VAL A 187 -8.40 -3.66 -17.95
N ASN A 188 -7.50 -4.11 -18.81
CA ASN A 188 -6.14 -3.59 -18.85
C ASN A 188 -6.14 -2.15 -19.34
N LEU A 189 -5.34 -1.30 -18.69
CA LEU A 189 -5.08 0.06 -19.13
C LEU A 189 -3.60 0.21 -19.47
N PRO A 190 -3.21 1.26 -20.22
CA PRO A 190 -1.80 1.58 -20.39
C PRO A 190 -1.15 1.86 -19.03
N ASP A 191 0.09 1.43 -18.85
CA ASP A 191 0.83 1.68 -17.61
C ASP A 191 0.94 3.19 -17.32
N LYS A 192 0.92 3.52 -16.04
CA LYS A 192 1.03 4.88 -15.54
C LYS A 192 2.48 5.20 -15.24
N THR A 193 2.96 6.35 -15.73
CA THR A 193 4.25 6.88 -15.29
C THR A 193 4.04 7.80 -14.10
N VAL A 194 4.59 7.43 -12.95
CA VAL A 194 4.58 8.24 -11.72
C VAL A 194 5.93 8.94 -11.63
N VAL A 195 5.90 10.27 -11.49
CA VAL A 195 7.09 11.09 -11.31
C VAL A 195 7.14 11.60 -9.88
N THR A 196 8.21 11.27 -9.17
CA THR A 196 8.51 11.84 -7.85
C THR A 196 9.54 12.94 -8.03
N ASN A 197 9.16 14.17 -7.74
CA ASN A 197 10.06 15.33 -7.76
C ASN A 197 10.64 15.53 -6.36
N TYR A 198 11.96 15.46 -6.25
CA TYR A 198 12.67 15.64 -4.97
C TYR A 198 13.25 17.04 -4.83
N ASN A 199 13.92 17.54 -5.88
CA ASN A 199 14.59 18.83 -5.83
C ASN A 199 14.82 19.41 -7.25
N THR A 200 15.56 20.52 -7.30
CA THR A 200 16.31 20.94 -8.49
C THR A 200 17.80 20.73 -8.18
N PRO A 201 18.60 20.12 -9.09
CA PRO A 201 20.06 20.04 -8.97
C PRO A 201 20.66 21.40 -8.63
N HIS A 202 21.74 21.42 -7.84
CA HIS A 202 22.34 22.66 -7.38
C HIS A 202 22.90 23.47 -8.55
N SER A 203 23.56 22.78 -9.47
CA SER A 203 24.04 23.31 -10.73
C SER A 203 23.41 22.58 -11.91
N LEU A 204 23.19 23.32 -13.00
CA LEU A 204 22.82 22.77 -14.31
C LEU A 204 21.65 21.76 -14.27
N ALA A 205 21.87 20.49 -14.61
CA ALA A 205 20.79 19.55 -14.90
C ALA A 205 20.92 18.19 -14.19
N THR A 206 22.09 17.86 -13.63
CA THR A 206 22.34 16.54 -13.04
C THR A 206 22.98 16.62 -11.66
N GLU A 207 22.67 15.64 -10.82
CA GLU A 207 23.22 15.47 -9.48
C GLU A 207 23.37 13.98 -9.18
N TRP A 208 24.15 13.63 -8.16
CA TRP A 208 24.19 12.28 -7.59
C TRP A 208 23.12 12.10 -6.52
N TRP A 209 22.41 10.99 -6.54
CA TRP A 209 21.41 10.62 -5.54
C TRP A 209 21.74 9.28 -4.88
N GLY A 210 21.66 9.25 -3.55
CA GLY A 210 21.97 8.07 -2.75
C GLY A 210 20.87 7.02 -2.66
N GLY A 211 19.64 7.33 -3.12
CA GLY A 211 18.47 6.47 -3.05
C GLY A 211 17.52 6.80 -1.88
N SER A 212 16.32 6.22 -1.94
CA SER A 212 15.24 6.36 -0.94
C SER A 212 14.58 5.00 -0.75
N ALA A 213 15.07 4.22 0.22
CA ALA A 213 14.56 2.91 0.61
C ALA A 213 15.15 2.49 1.97
N ASP A 214 14.57 1.47 2.59
CA ASP A 214 15.10 0.84 3.79
C ASP A 214 16.24 -0.14 3.45
N ASN A 215 17.11 -0.39 4.42
CA ASN A 215 18.28 -1.28 4.35
C ASN A 215 19.27 -0.93 3.21
N LEU A 216 19.33 0.33 2.79
CA LEU A 216 20.27 0.79 1.77
C LEU A 216 21.71 0.73 2.28
N LYS A 217 22.63 0.41 1.37
CA LYS A 217 24.09 0.50 1.56
C LYS A 217 24.73 0.98 0.27
N THR A 218 24.49 2.23 -0.10
CA THR A 218 24.98 2.79 -1.37
C THR A 218 26.29 3.53 -1.16
N THR A 219 27.19 3.46 -2.16
CA THR A 219 28.48 4.14 -2.12
C THR A 219 28.80 4.86 -3.42
N LEU A 220 29.53 5.97 -3.31
CA LEU A 220 30.06 6.74 -4.43
C LEU A 220 31.54 7.00 -4.13
N SER A 221 32.43 6.30 -4.83
CA SER A 221 33.86 6.24 -4.50
C SER A 221 34.77 6.75 -5.61
N ARG A 222 35.92 7.34 -5.26
CA ARG A 222 36.90 7.86 -6.21
C ARG A 222 38.31 7.84 -5.64
N THR A 223 39.30 7.68 -6.53
CA THR A 223 40.71 7.90 -6.20
C THR A 223 41.01 9.39 -6.05
N VAL A 224 41.59 9.77 -4.93
CA VAL A 224 42.01 11.14 -4.60
C VAL A 224 43.53 11.17 -4.46
N ASP A 225 44.19 11.92 -5.35
CA ASP A 225 45.63 12.15 -5.30
C ASP A 225 45.94 13.36 -4.40
N LEU A 226 46.59 13.12 -3.26
CA LEU A 226 47.03 14.12 -2.29
C LEU A 226 48.56 14.20 -2.23
N THR A 227 49.27 13.67 -3.22
CA THR A 227 50.75 13.63 -3.24
C THR A 227 51.37 15.03 -3.18
N THR A 228 50.67 16.04 -3.71
CA THR A 228 51.09 17.45 -3.75
C THR A 228 50.70 18.26 -2.52
N ALA A 229 49.90 17.70 -1.60
CA ALA A 229 49.40 18.42 -0.44
C ALA A 229 50.47 18.58 0.65
N GLY A 230 50.90 19.82 0.91
CA GLY A 230 51.89 20.14 1.95
C GLY A 230 51.28 20.51 3.31
N THR A 231 50.20 21.27 3.30
CA THR A 231 49.57 21.88 4.49
C THR A 231 48.20 21.30 4.79
N SER A 232 47.28 21.30 3.83
CA SER A 232 45.88 20.92 4.01
C SER A 232 45.30 20.27 2.75
N ALA A 233 44.32 19.40 2.92
CA ALA A 233 43.50 18.89 1.82
C ALA A 233 42.05 18.74 2.29
N SER A 234 41.09 19.08 1.44
CA SER A 234 39.67 18.87 1.72
C SER A 234 38.90 18.52 0.47
N LEU A 235 37.94 17.60 0.60
CA LEU A 235 36.96 17.31 -0.44
C LEU A 235 35.61 17.87 0.00
N SER A 236 35.05 18.76 -0.82
CA SER A 236 33.75 19.40 -0.58
C SER A 236 32.73 18.99 -1.63
N ALA A 237 31.45 19.07 -1.28
CA ALA A 237 30.32 18.95 -2.20
C ALA A 237 29.21 19.91 -1.77
N TRP A 238 28.38 20.32 -2.71
CA TRP A 238 27.05 20.80 -2.36
C TRP A 238 26.17 19.58 -2.05
N ALA A 239 25.43 19.66 -0.94
CA ALA A 239 24.54 18.59 -0.51
C ALA A 239 23.18 19.15 -0.09
N LYS A 240 22.12 18.55 -0.62
CA LYS A 240 20.77 18.60 -0.09
C LYS A 240 20.47 17.21 0.46
N TYR A 241 19.74 17.10 1.55
CA TYR A 241 19.42 15.79 2.09
C TYR A 241 18.18 15.83 2.97
N ASP A 242 17.46 14.72 3.00
CA ASP A 242 16.38 14.42 3.94
C ASP A 242 16.57 12.98 4.40
N ILE A 243 17.07 12.80 5.62
CA ILE A 243 17.62 11.55 6.16
C ILE A 243 17.09 11.36 7.58
N GLU A 244 16.67 10.16 7.95
CA GLU A 244 16.12 9.91 9.29
C GLU A 244 17.15 10.22 10.39
N ALA A 245 16.85 11.22 11.22
CA ALA A 245 17.78 11.69 12.25
C ALA A 245 17.99 10.64 13.34
N GLY A 246 19.25 10.25 13.57
CA GLY A 246 19.61 9.26 14.60
C GLY A 246 19.64 7.80 14.13
N TYR A 247 19.22 7.51 12.90
CA TYR A 247 19.06 6.14 12.38
C TYR A 247 19.79 5.96 11.05
N ASP A 248 19.52 6.86 10.10
CA ASP A 248 20.10 6.86 8.76
C ASP A 248 21.24 7.86 8.65
N TYR A 249 22.22 7.58 7.79
CA TYR A 249 23.42 8.41 7.71
C TYR A 249 24.09 8.44 6.34
N LEU A 250 24.52 9.64 5.94
CA LEU A 250 25.53 9.86 4.90
C LEU A 250 26.91 10.05 5.56
N TYR A 251 27.87 9.21 5.18
CA TYR A 251 29.24 9.21 5.68
C TYR A 251 30.22 9.68 4.61
N GLY A 252 31.26 10.41 5.01
CA GLY A 252 32.51 10.54 4.27
C GLY A 252 33.54 9.57 4.83
N GLU A 253 34.17 8.76 3.98
CA GLU A 253 35.12 7.73 4.41
C GLU A 253 36.34 7.67 3.49
N VAL A 254 37.50 7.33 4.06
CA VAL A 254 38.78 7.21 3.35
C VAL A 254 39.36 5.81 3.54
N SER A 255 39.92 5.25 2.47
CA SER A 255 40.71 4.03 2.50
C SER A 255 42.12 4.27 1.97
N THR A 256 43.09 3.64 2.63
CA THR A 256 44.53 3.71 2.28
C THR A 256 45.08 2.37 1.79
N ASP A 257 44.22 1.35 1.68
CA ASP A 257 44.58 -0.03 1.36
C ASP A 257 43.76 -0.60 0.18
N GLY A 258 43.37 0.27 -0.75
CA GLY A 258 42.65 -0.12 -1.97
C GLY A 258 41.18 -0.46 -1.73
N GLY A 259 40.55 0.07 -0.68
CA GLY A 259 39.13 -0.13 -0.38
C GLY A 259 38.83 -1.31 0.53
N LEU A 260 39.84 -1.95 1.13
CA LEU A 260 39.65 -3.08 2.05
C LEU A 260 39.16 -2.61 3.42
N ASN A 261 39.73 -1.53 3.95
CA ASN A 261 39.31 -0.90 5.20
C ASN A 261 39.00 0.58 4.97
N TRP A 262 37.94 1.06 5.62
CA TRP A 262 37.43 2.42 5.51
C TRP A 262 37.40 3.11 6.87
N VAL A 263 37.93 4.33 6.92
CA VAL A 263 37.95 5.18 8.12
C VAL A 263 37.05 6.38 7.85
N GLN A 264 36.10 6.63 8.75
CA GLN A 264 35.23 7.81 8.67
C GLN A 264 36.03 9.10 8.84
N VAL A 265 35.75 10.08 8.00
CA VAL A 265 36.24 11.46 8.10
C VAL A 265 35.07 12.40 8.34
N GLY A 266 35.21 13.30 9.30
CA GLY A 266 34.12 14.18 9.72
C GLY A 266 33.00 13.48 10.51
N LYS A 267 31.93 14.21 10.80
CA LYS A 267 30.73 13.70 11.46
C LYS A 267 29.77 13.14 10.39
N PRO A 268 29.10 11.99 10.63
CA PRO A 268 28.03 11.53 9.75
C PRO A 268 26.91 12.55 9.68
N ILE A 269 26.29 12.65 8.51
CA ILE A 269 25.19 13.57 8.23
C ILE A 269 23.86 12.83 8.34
N ASP A 270 22.95 13.41 9.11
CA ASP A 270 21.55 12.99 9.28
C ASP A 270 20.62 14.22 9.34
N GLY A 271 19.32 13.98 9.43
CA GLY A 271 18.29 15.03 9.46
C GLY A 271 18.02 15.62 8.08
N SER A 272 17.56 16.87 8.03
CA SER A 272 17.19 17.53 6.77
C SER A 272 17.91 18.86 6.55
N SER A 273 18.21 19.15 5.28
CA SER A 273 18.81 20.41 4.85
C SER A 273 18.52 20.65 3.37
N ASP A 274 18.21 21.91 3.03
CA ASP A 274 18.38 22.39 1.66
C ASP A 274 19.87 22.42 1.27
N TRP A 275 20.13 22.70 -0.01
CA TRP A 275 21.48 22.78 -0.57
C TRP A 275 22.41 23.62 0.31
N LYS A 276 23.44 22.96 0.83
CA LYS A 276 24.54 23.60 1.56
C LYS A 276 25.84 22.90 1.22
N GLN A 277 26.94 23.62 1.37
CA GLN A 277 28.25 23.02 1.20
C GLN A 277 28.63 22.16 2.41
N ILE A 278 29.04 20.93 2.15
CA ILE A 278 29.68 20.02 3.11
C ILE A 278 31.16 19.85 2.73
N SER A 279 32.01 19.58 3.72
CA SER A 279 33.45 19.45 3.51
C SER A 279 34.06 18.44 4.47
N TYR A 280 34.93 17.58 3.93
CA TYR A 280 35.66 16.56 4.66
C TYR A 280 37.15 16.90 4.67
N ASP A 281 37.73 16.98 5.87
CA ASP A 281 39.17 17.21 6.03
C ASP A 281 39.95 15.92 5.71
N LEU A 282 40.82 16.01 4.72
CA LEU A 282 41.71 14.94 4.26
C LEU A 282 43.18 15.23 4.61
N SER A 283 43.46 16.26 5.41
CA SER A 283 44.82 16.69 5.74
C SER A 283 45.63 15.62 6.49
N GLY A 284 44.99 14.62 7.09
CA GLY A 284 45.65 13.45 7.67
C GLY A 284 46.28 12.50 6.64
N TYR A 285 45.93 12.62 5.36
CA TYR A 285 46.32 11.72 4.27
C TYR A 285 47.25 12.38 3.23
N LYS A 286 47.88 13.50 3.58
CA LYS A 286 48.81 14.23 2.72
C LYS A 286 49.95 13.35 2.22
N SER A 287 50.51 13.72 1.06
CA SER A 287 51.64 13.02 0.42
C SER A 287 51.32 11.56 0.05
N SER A 288 50.05 11.22 -0.14
CA SER A 288 49.60 9.88 -0.51
C SER A 288 48.48 9.90 -1.56
N VAL A 289 48.20 8.76 -2.17
CA VAL A 289 47.01 8.54 -2.99
C VAL A 289 46.06 7.67 -2.19
N VAL A 290 44.81 8.09 -2.04
CA VAL A 290 43.79 7.40 -1.23
C VAL A 290 42.52 7.16 -2.04
N GLN A 291 41.67 6.25 -1.57
CA GLN A 291 40.28 6.17 -2.01
C GLN A 291 39.42 6.99 -1.06
N PHE A 292 38.57 7.86 -1.59
CA PHE A 292 37.50 8.50 -0.84
C PHE A 292 36.15 7.91 -1.26
N ARG A 293 35.19 7.82 -0.35
CA ARG A 293 33.79 7.55 -0.71
C ARG A 293 32.80 8.34 0.12
N PHE A 294 31.69 8.67 -0.51
CA PHE A 294 30.43 8.87 0.18
C PHE A 294 29.77 7.51 0.39
N ARG A 295 29.21 7.25 1.57
CA ARG A 295 28.39 6.06 1.83
C ARG A 295 27.08 6.49 2.46
N TYR A 296 25.96 6.13 1.86
CA TYR A 296 24.64 6.32 2.46
C TYR A 296 24.12 4.96 2.95
N ALA A 297 23.66 4.92 4.19
CA ALA A 297 23.09 3.72 4.76
C ALA A 297 21.83 4.02 5.56
N THR A 298 20.81 3.17 5.37
CA THR A 298 19.54 3.24 6.08
C THR A 298 19.29 2.00 6.90
N ASP A 299 18.50 2.13 7.97
CA ASP A 299 18.05 1.00 8.76
C ASP A 299 16.84 0.28 8.12
N GLY A 300 16.21 -0.65 8.83
CA GLY A 300 15.04 -1.39 8.32
C GLY A 300 13.70 -0.69 8.55
N GLY A 301 13.71 0.59 8.96
CA GLY A 301 12.59 1.36 9.47
C GLY A 301 12.05 2.38 8.48
N LEU A 302 12.09 3.66 8.85
CA LEU A 302 11.50 4.75 8.06
C LEU A 302 12.60 5.45 7.26
N HIS A 303 12.53 5.42 5.94
CA HIS A 303 13.42 6.22 5.11
C HIS A 303 12.77 7.52 4.60
N PHE A 304 13.60 8.50 4.27
CA PHE A 304 13.23 9.73 3.55
C PHE A 304 13.92 9.80 2.18
N ALA A 305 13.85 10.96 1.52
CA ALA A 305 14.35 11.17 0.16
C ALA A 305 15.85 10.87 -0.02
N GLY A 306 16.63 10.81 1.06
CA GLY A 306 18.06 10.50 1.05
C GLY A 306 18.93 11.71 0.69
N PRO A 307 20.23 11.48 0.43
CA PRO A 307 21.18 12.52 0.07
C PRO A 307 21.26 12.77 -1.43
N PHE A 308 21.46 14.04 -1.77
CA PHE A 308 21.75 14.56 -3.08
C PHE A 308 23.10 15.28 -3.03
N LEU A 309 24.00 14.99 -3.98
CA LEU A 309 25.35 15.54 -4.02
C LEU A 309 25.64 16.13 -5.40
N ASP A 310 26.20 17.33 -5.40
CA ASP A 310 26.53 18.07 -6.62
C ASP A 310 27.79 18.92 -6.38
N ASP A 311 28.39 19.45 -7.45
CA ASP A 311 29.53 20.37 -7.40
C ASP A 311 30.66 19.90 -6.47
N VAL A 312 31.12 18.66 -6.67
CA VAL A 312 32.15 18.02 -5.85
C VAL A 312 33.52 18.57 -6.22
N ALA A 313 34.33 18.98 -5.24
CA ALA A 313 35.62 19.60 -5.50
C ALA A 313 36.71 19.16 -4.50
N LEU A 314 37.94 19.03 -5.00
CA LEU A 314 39.13 18.81 -4.17
C LEU A 314 39.96 20.09 -4.08
N THR A 315 40.15 20.58 -2.86
CA THR A 315 41.02 21.72 -2.58
C THR A 315 42.24 21.23 -1.81
N VAL A 316 43.43 21.54 -2.33
CA VAL A 316 44.72 21.26 -1.69
C VAL A 316 45.40 22.59 -1.39
N ASP A 317 45.94 22.73 -0.19
CA ASP A 317 46.70 23.91 0.27
C ASP A 317 46.00 25.25 0.02
N GLY A 318 44.67 25.27 0.11
CA GLY A 318 43.85 26.46 -0.10
C GLY A 318 43.82 26.94 -1.56
N ALA A 319 44.13 26.08 -2.53
CA ALA A 319 44.14 26.43 -3.95
C ALA A 319 42.79 27.00 -4.43
N VAL A 320 42.87 28.07 -5.22
CA VAL A 320 41.73 28.70 -5.90
C VAL A 320 42.11 28.93 -7.38
N PRO A 321 41.45 28.29 -8.37
CA PRO A 321 40.35 27.33 -8.20
C PRO A 321 40.81 26.01 -7.54
N PRO A 322 39.86 25.15 -7.10
CA PRO A 322 40.16 23.80 -6.63
C PRO A 322 41.01 23.01 -7.64
N ILE A 323 41.73 21.99 -7.16
CA ILE A 323 42.58 21.14 -8.01
C ILE A 323 41.76 20.46 -9.10
N TRP A 324 40.54 20.05 -8.75
CA TRP A 324 39.51 19.65 -9.69
C TRP A 324 38.13 19.89 -9.09
N SER A 325 37.13 19.99 -9.95
CA SER A 325 35.71 20.02 -9.62
C SER A 325 34.93 19.12 -10.57
N ASP A 326 33.76 18.68 -10.13
CA ASP A 326 32.85 17.80 -10.84
C ASP A 326 31.40 18.25 -10.59
N ASP A 327 30.78 18.82 -11.62
CA ASP A 327 29.40 19.30 -11.66
C ASP A 327 28.42 18.18 -12.07
N VAL A 328 28.87 16.93 -12.14
CA VAL A 328 28.07 15.73 -12.42
C VAL A 328 27.52 15.63 -13.86
N GLU A 329 27.73 16.67 -14.68
CA GLU A 329 27.27 16.72 -16.08
C GLU A 329 28.05 15.81 -17.02
N SER A 330 29.32 15.53 -16.68
CA SER A 330 30.28 14.85 -17.56
C SER A 330 30.40 13.35 -17.31
N GLY A 331 29.28 12.66 -17.16
CA GLY A 331 29.30 11.22 -16.89
C GLY A 331 29.65 10.92 -15.44
N ASP A 332 30.22 9.74 -15.20
CA ASP A 332 30.65 9.37 -13.85
C ASP A 332 32.00 10.03 -13.47
N ASN A 333 32.72 10.60 -14.45
CA ASN A 333 33.93 11.42 -14.27
C ASN A 333 34.99 10.85 -13.29
N GLY A 334 35.15 9.52 -13.19
CA GLY A 334 36.11 8.88 -12.29
C GLY A 334 35.55 8.46 -10.93
N TRP A 335 34.25 8.67 -10.70
CA TRP A 335 33.51 8.03 -9.64
C TRP A 335 33.10 6.61 -10.02
N ALA A 336 33.13 5.71 -9.04
CA ALA A 336 32.54 4.40 -9.09
C ALA A 336 31.34 4.38 -8.13
N ALA A 337 30.15 4.31 -8.70
CA ALA A 337 28.89 4.25 -7.99
C ALA A 337 28.46 2.79 -7.76
N ASP A 338 28.03 2.50 -6.54
CA ASP A 338 27.34 1.27 -6.16
C ASP A 338 26.05 1.68 -5.45
N GLY A 339 24.93 1.65 -6.18
CA GLY A 339 23.62 2.11 -5.72
C GLY A 339 23.36 3.63 -5.80
N PHE A 340 24.38 4.48 -5.82
CA PHE A 340 24.20 5.90 -6.19
C PHE A 340 23.85 6.02 -7.68
N THR A 341 22.98 6.96 -8.04
CA THR A 341 22.58 7.20 -9.44
C THR A 341 22.62 8.67 -9.79
N ARG A 342 22.92 9.01 -11.04
CA ARG A 342 22.75 10.38 -11.54
C ARG A 342 21.29 10.64 -11.91
N MET A 343 20.75 11.77 -11.49
CA MET A 343 19.35 12.17 -11.74
C MET A 343 19.22 13.67 -11.95
N SER A 344 18.04 14.12 -12.38
CA SER A 344 17.74 15.52 -12.70
C SER A 344 16.74 16.14 -11.71
N GLY A 345 16.85 15.82 -10.42
CA GLY A 345 15.91 16.27 -9.39
C GLY A 345 14.60 15.48 -9.28
N SER A 346 14.35 14.53 -10.20
CA SER A 346 13.20 13.62 -10.13
C SER A 346 13.54 12.19 -10.54
N VAL A 347 12.71 11.25 -10.11
CA VAL A 347 12.70 9.86 -10.58
C VAL A 347 11.33 9.51 -11.13
N SER A 348 11.28 8.59 -12.08
CA SER A 348 10.03 8.06 -12.60
C SER A 348 9.95 6.54 -12.39
N LYS A 349 8.76 6.06 -12.03
CA LYS A 349 8.41 4.64 -12.04
C LYS A 349 7.24 4.41 -12.99
N VAL A 350 7.29 3.31 -13.74
CA VAL A 350 6.16 2.82 -14.53
C VAL A 350 5.44 1.79 -13.68
N VAL A 351 4.13 1.97 -13.49
CA VAL A 351 3.30 1.11 -12.64
C VAL A 351 2.03 0.69 -13.37
N PRO A 352 1.55 -0.55 -13.17
CA PRO A 352 0.32 -1.00 -13.78
C PRO A 352 -0.89 -0.28 -13.20
N GLN A 353 -1.94 -0.17 -14.00
CA GLN A 353 -3.27 0.26 -13.56
C GLN A 353 -4.31 -0.49 -14.37
N PHE A 354 -5.45 -0.81 -13.75
CA PHE A 354 -6.52 -1.58 -14.39
C PHE A 354 -7.84 -1.40 -13.64
N TYR A 355 -8.94 -1.72 -14.32
CA TYR A 355 -10.24 -1.90 -13.66
C TYR A 355 -10.55 -3.37 -13.46
N LEU A 356 -11.23 -3.67 -12.36
CA LEU A 356 -11.92 -4.94 -12.15
C LEU A 356 -13.42 -4.65 -12.04
N ALA A 357 -14.25 -5.36 -12.78
CA ALA A 357 -15.70 -5.22 -12.69
C ALA A 357 -16.34 -6.56 -12.35
N GLU A 358 -17.11 -6.63 -11.27
CA GLU A 358 -17.75 -7.86 -10.77
C GLU A 358 -19.26 -7.68 -10.61
N ASN A 359 -20.04 -8.76 -10.73
CA ASN A 359 -21.48 -8.71 -10.48
C ASN A 359 -21.80 -9.13 -9.03
N ARG A 360 -22.21 -8.17 -8.21
CA ARG A 360 -22.64 -8.42 -6.83
C ARG A 360 -24.11 -8.77 -6.80
N VAL A 361 -24.43 -9.93 -6.26
CA VAL A 361 -25.80 -10.42 -6.09
C VAL A 361 -25.99 -10.94 -4.67
N TYR A 362 -27.21 -10.94 -4.16
CA TYR A 362 -27.51 -11.40 -2.79
C TYR A 362 -27.57 -12.93 -2.70
N SER A 363 -26.46 -13.60 -3.02
CA SER A 363 -26.30 -15.06 -2.85
C SER A 363 -25.01 -15.41 -2.12
N GLY A 364 -24.95 -16.65 -1.61
CA GLY A 364 -23.81 -17.11 -0.82
C GLY A 364 -23.56 -16.21 0.39
N TYR A 365 -22.29 -15.87 0.63
CA TYR A 365 -21.91 -14.91 1.67
C TYR A 365 -22.30 -13.46 1.35
N ASP A 366 -22.46 -13.09 0.06
CA ASP A 366 -22.95 -11.76 -0.34
C ASP A 366 -24.45 -11.55 -0.10
N ALA A 367 -25.22 -12.60 0.23
CA ALA A 367 -26.57 -12.43 0.75
C ALA A 367 -26.61 -11.52 2.01
N THR A 368 -25.49 -11.45 2.74
CA THR A 368 -25.34 -10.54 3.88
C THR A 368 -25.23 -9.08 3.47
N LEU A 369 -24.87 -8.72 2.23
CA LEU A 369 -24.87 -7.31 1.80
C LEU A 369 -26.26 -6.67 1.84
N GLN A 370 -27.32 -7.47 1.72
CA GLN A 370 -28.68 -6.97 1.78
C GLN A 370 -29.12 -6.57 3.20
N THR A 371 -28.57 -7.23 4.24
CA THR A 371 -29.12 -7.17 5.61
C THR A 371 -28.09 -6.93 6.71
N GLY A 372 -26.82 -7.19 6.42
CA GLY A 372 -25.68 -7.12 7.33
C GLY A 372 -25.10 -5.72 7.55
N PRO A 373 -24.97 -4.84 6.53
CA PRO A 373 -24.45 -3.50 6.71
C PRO A 373 -25.24 -2.72 7.77
N TYR A 374 -24.53 -1.86 8.51
CA TYR A 374 -25.08 -1.27 9.72
C TYR A 374 -24.63 0.16 10.00
N ASN A 375 -25.49 0.91 10.69
CA ASN A 375 -25.22 2.26 11.16
C ASN A 375 -25.61 2.43 12.64
N PHE A 376 -24.73 3.03 13.43
CA PHE A 376 -25.00 3.40 14.83
C PHE A 376 -25.75 4.73 14.88
N GLY A 377 -27.02 4.71 14.50
CA GLY A 377 -27.79 5.94 14.33
C GLY A 377 -28.37 6.54 15.61
N PHE A 378 -28.34 5.81 16.73
CA PHE A 378 -29.08 6.14 17.95
C PHE A 378 -28.17 6.35 19.18
N GLY A 379 -26.94 6.83 18.97
CA GLY A 379 -25.92 6.99 20.02
C GLY A 379 -26.35 7.69 21.31
N ASN A 380 -27.38 8.54 21.26
CA ASN A 380 -27.94 9.25 22.42
C ASN A 380 -29.00 8.48 23.23
N THR A 381 -29.61 7.44 22.65
CA THR A 381 -30.75 6.72 23.26
C THR A 381 -30.55 5.21 23.30
N ARG A 382 -29.83 4.66 22.33
CA ARG A 382 -29.50 3.25 22.17
C ARG A 382 -28.09 3.11 21.55
N PRO A 383 -27.03 3.39 22.32
CA PRO A 383 -25.65 3.42 21.80
C PRO A 383 -25.20 2.09 21.20
N ASP A 384 -25.69 0.96 21.71
CA ASP A 384 -25.33 -0.38 21.25
C ASP A 384 -26.31 -0.96 20.22
N TRP A 385 -27.25 -0.13 19.72
CA TRP A 385 -28.22 -0.55 18.72
C TRP A 385 -27.84 -0.03 17.35
N VAL A 386 -27.93 -0.91 16.36
CA VAL A 386 -27.67 -0.59 14.95
C VAL A 386 -28.95 -0.69 14.11
N GLU A 387 -29.09 0.21 13.16
CA GLU A 387 -30.00 0.03 12.03
C GLU A 387 -29.27 -0.70 10.90
N ARG A 388 -30.06 -1.37 10.04
CA ARG A 388 -29.57 -2.15 8.90
C ARG A 388 -29.98 -1.47 7.60
N PHE A 389 -29.17 -1.65 6.57
CA PHE A 389 -29.46 -1.16 5.22
C PHE A 389 -28.76 -2.03 4.16
N PRO A 390 -29.28 -2.08 2.93
CA PRO A 390 -28.66 -2.85 1.86
C PRO A 390 -27.51 -2.08 1.21
N TYR A 391 -26.40 -2.76 1.00
CA TYR A 391 -25.45 -2.46 -0.06
C TYR A 391 -26.02 -2.99 -1.37
N GLN A 392 -26.17 -2.15 -2.39
CA GLN A 392 -26.94 -2.44 -3.60
C GLN A 392 -26.32 -3.57 -4.46
N ASN A 393 -27.13 -4.43 -5.06
CA ASN A 393 -26.67 -5.40 -6.05
C ASN A 393 -26.34 -4.71 -7.40
N GLY A 394 -25.63 -5.42 -8.28
CA GLY A 394 -25.29 -4.97 -9.64
C GLY A 394 -23.79 -5.01 -9.93
N LEU A 395 -23.39 -4.31 -10.99
CA LEU A 395 -22.00 -4.22 -11.41
C LEU A 395 -21.23 -3.31 -10.46
N LEU A 396 -20.29 -3.84 -9.69
CA LEU A 396 -19.33 -3.05 -8.91
C LEU A 396 -18.03 -2.93 -9.70
N VAL A 397 -17.59 -1.70 -9.95
CA VAL A 397 -16.31 -1.41 -10.61
C VAL A 397 -15.29 -1.04 -9.55
N TRP A 398 -14.09 -1.62 -9.64
CA TRP A 398 -12.93 -1.32 -8.82
C TRP A 398 -11.84 -0.73 -9.71
N TYR A 399 -11.14 0.28 -9.22
CA TYR A 399 -9.96 0.82 -9.85
C TYR A 399 -8.72 0.50 -9.02
N SER A 400 -7.75 -0.17 -9.65
CA SER A 400 -6.47 -0.50 -9.03
C SER A 400 -5.38 0.36 -9.65
N ASP A 401 -4.74 1.22 -8.83
CA ASP A 401 -3.75 2.20 -9.26
C ASP A 401 -2.39 1.86 -8.64
N GLY A 402 -1.47 1.31 -9.44
CA GLY A 402 -0.12 0.96 -8.96
C GLY A 402 0.73 2.16 -8.51
N ALA A 403 0.23 3.40 -8.65
CA ALA A 403 0.85 4.56 -8.03
C ALA A 403 0.70 4.55 -6.50
N CYS A 404 -0.36 3.93 -5.98
CA CYS A 404 -0.69 3.85 -4.56
C CYS A 404 -0.45 2.43 -4.04
N THR A 405 0.31 2.33 -2.95
CA THR A 405 0.73 1.05 -2.36
C THR A 405 -0.22 0.53 -1.29
N ASP A 406 -1.18 1.37 -0.88
CA ASP A 406 -2.17 1.10 0.14
C ASP A 406 -3.47 1.88 -0.18
N ASN A 407 -4.49 1.73 0.67
CA ASN A 407 -5.79 2.39 0.53
C ASN A 407 -6.00 3.54 1.55
N ASN A 408 -4.92 4.19 2.02
CA ASN A 408 -4.98 5.29 2.96
C ASN A 408 -5.42 6.59 2.26
N THR A 409 -6.68 6.66 1.86
CA THR A 409 -7.27 7.81 1.16
C THR A 409 -7.23 9.10 1.98
N ARG A 410 -7.02 9.02 3.29
CA ARG A 410 -6.71 10.17 4.15
C ARG A 410 -5.39 10.86 3.78
N ILE A 411 -4.38 10.07 3.41
CA ILE A 411 -3.06 10.56 3.01
C ILE A 411 -3.07 10.95 1.52
N HIS A 412 -3.69 10.12 0.67
CA HIS A 412 -3.81 10.38 -0.77
C HIS A 412 -5.26 10.24 -1.25
N ALA A 413 -6.01 11.34 -1.10
CA ALA A 413 -7.43 11.43 -1.47
C ALA A 413 -7.74 10.98 -2.90
N GLY A 414 -8.64 10.00 -3.01
CA GLY A 414 -9.12 9.43 -4.27
C GLY A 414 -8.18 8.42 -4.94
N CYS A 415 -7.04 8.10 -4.32
CA CYS A 415 -6.12 7.07 -4.82
C CYS A 415 -6.01 5.93 -3.80
N GLY A 416 -5.87 4.71 -4.30
CA GLY A 416 -5.60 3.54 -3.48
C GLY A 416 -5.08 2.39 -4.32
N GLN A 417 -4.47 1.41 -3.68
CA GLN A 417 -4.03 0.16 -4.30
C GLN A 417 -5.20 -0.53 -5.03
N THR A 418 -6.39 -0.52 -4.43
CA THR A 418 -7.64 -0.88 -5.11
C THR A 418 -8.86 -0.27 -4.40
N LEU A 419 -9.66 0.53 -5.09
CA LEU A 419 -10.85 1.18 -4.51
C LEU A 419 -12.09 0.92 -5.36
N PRO A 420 -13.27 0.69 -4.75
CA PRO A 420 -14.51 0.67 -5.52
C PRO A 420 -14.81 2.06 -6.06
N VAL A 421 -15.41 2.11 -7.24
CA VAL A 421 -15.89 3.30 -7.89
C VAL A 421 -17.36 3.46 -7.52
N ASP A 422 -17.67 4.53 -6.79
CA ASP A 422 -19.03 4.86 -6.43
C ASP A 422 -19.75 5.56 -7.59
N ALA A 423 -20.77 4.92 -8.16
CA ALA A 423 -21.61 5.51 -9.20
C ALA A 423 -22.22 6.87 -8.82
N ARG A 424 -22.36 7.15 -7.51
CA ARG A 424 -23.00 8.35 -6.94
C ARG A 424 -22.10 8.97 -5.86
N PRO A 425 -20.93 9.53 -6.21
CA PRO A 425 -19.88 9.92 -5.26
C PRO A 425 -20.22 11.12 -4.36
N ALA A 426 -21.38 11.74 -4.53
CA ALA A 426 -21.80 12.87 -3.73
C ALA A 426 -22.14 12.40 -2.31
N PRO A 427 -21.58 13.01 -1.26
CA PRO A 427 -21.78 12.49 0.09
C PRO A 427 -23.21 12.65 0.57
N VAL A 428 -23.74 11.62 1.19
CA VAL A 428 -24.95 11.70 2.01
C VAL A 428 -24.63 12.51 3.27
N LEU A 429 -25.48 13.53 3.53
CA LEU A 429 -25.35 14.44 4.66
C LEU A 429 -26.57 14.35 5.58
N PHE A 430 -26.32 14.26 6.87
CA PHE A 430 -27.30 14.49 7.92
C PHE A 430 -27.59 15.99 8.10
N PRO A 431 -28.71 16.37 8.73
CA PRO A 431 -28.98 17.75 9.14
C PRO A 431 -27.81 18.38 9.88
N GLY A 432 -27.48 19.63 9.53
CA GLY A 432 -26.32 20.34 10.07
C GLY A 432 -25.00 20.07 9.33
N GLY A 433 -25.01 19.30 8.23
CA GLY A 433 -23.85 19.09 7.36
C GLY A 433 -22.91 17.98 7.83
N PHE A 434 -23.33 17.16 8.79
CA PHE A 434 -22.54 15.99 9.20
C PHE A 434 -22.62 14.91 8.14
N LYS A 435 -21.47 14.37 7.73
CA LYS A 435 -21.42 13.31 6.72
C LYS A 435 -21.85 11.97 7.30
N LEU A 436 -22.53 11.17 6.49
CA LEU A 436 -22.58 9.74 6.70
C LEU A 436 -21.13 9.17 6.65
N GLY A 437 -20.78 8.26 7.56
CA GLY A 437 -19.43 7.70 7.62
C GLY A 437 -19.07 6.96 6.32
N ASN A 438 -17.79 6.97 5.92
CA ASN A 438 -17.37 6.49 4.60
C ASN A 438 -17.67 5.00 4.38
N ARG A 439 -17.67 4.19 5.45
CA ARG A 439 -18.14 2.79 5.43
C ARG A 439 -19.61 2.61 5.02
N ARG A 440 -20.39 3.69 4.87
CA ARG A 440 -21.79 3.63 4.43
C ARG A 440 -22.07 4.51 3.21
N GLN A 441 -21.12 5.34 2.77
CA GLN A 441 -21.33 6.24 1.64
C GLN A 441 -21.53 5.44 0.35
N GLY A 442 -20.61 4.52 0.04
CA GLY A 442 -20.68 3.71 -1.17
C GLY A 442 -21.67 2.54 -1.12
N PHE A 443 -22.79 2.66 -0.39
CA PHE A 443 -23.82 1.61 -0.35
C PHE A 443 -24.53 1.44 -1.71
N ASP A 444 -24.56 2.50 -2.52
CA ASP A 444 -25.19 2.58 -3.85
C ASP A 444 -24.17 2.73 -4.98
N ALA A 445 -22.95 2.21 -4.76
CA ALA A 445 -21.83 2.28 -5.69
C ALA A 445 -22.07 1.54 -7.02
N THR A 446 -23.01 0.61 -7.07
CA THR A 446 -23.20 -0.28 -8.23
C THR A 446 -23.82 0.42 -9.45
N PHE A 447 -23.42 -0.09 -10.61
CA PHE A 447 -23.96 0.25 -11.92
C PHE A 447 -24.94 -0.84 -12.37
N GLY A 448 -26.03 -0.46 -13.03
CA GLY A 448 -27.06 -1.42 -13.44
C GLY A 448 -28.28 -0.79 -14.08
N GLN A 449 -29.28 -1.62 -14.32
CA GLN A 449 -30.56 -1.22 -14.93
C GLN A 449 -31.65 -0.91 -13.92
N GLU A 450 -31.38 -1.16 -12.64
CA GLU A 450 -32.33 -1.03 -11.55
C GLU A 450 -32.13 0.32 -10.84
N ALA A 451 -33.23 0.90 -10.37
CA ALA A 451 -33.17 2.02 -9.45
C ALA A 451 -32.71 1.52 -8.08
N THR A 452 -32.01 2.36 -7.32
CA THR A 452 -31.55 1.97 -5.98
C THR A 452 -32.74 1.84 -5.02
N ASP A 453 -32.60 1.04 -3.98
CA ASP A 453 -33.53 1.06 -2.85
C ASP A 453 -33.52 2.43 -2.17
N ALA A 454 -34.66 2.82 -1.58
CA ALA A 454 -34.69 3.92 -0.64
C ALA A 454 -34.11 3.46 0.71
N VAL A 455 -33.17 4.21 1.26
CA VAL A 455 -32.48 3.89 2.52
C VAL A 455 -32.68 5.02 3.52
N THR A 456 -32.89 4.67 4.78
CA THR A 456 -33.03 5.64 5.87
C THR A 456 -31.87 5.48 6.83
N PHE A 457 -31.16 6.58 7.09
CA PHE A 457 -30.12 6.65 8.09
C PHE A 457 -30.55 7.54 9.25
N HIS A 458 -30.05 7.25 10.44
CA HIS A 458 -30.19 8.10 11.61
C HIS A 458 -28.85 8.59 12.12
N ARG A 459 -28.85 9.79 12.69
CA ARG A 459 -27.76 10.29 13.53
C ARG A 459 -28.34 10.92 14.79
N LEU A 460 -28.00 10.34 15.95
CA LEU A 460 -28.60 10.69 17.24
C LEU A 460 -30.13 10.64 17.21
N GLY A 461 -30.68 9.65 16.50
CA GLY A 461 -32.12 9.46 16.31
C GLY A 461 -32.79 10.44 15.32
N VAL A 462 -32.02 11.32 14.66
CA VAL A 462 -32.55 12.21 13.62
C VAL A 462 -32.42 11.54 12.27
N GLU A 463 -33.56 11.39 11.58
CA GLU A 463 -33.71 10.71 10.30
C GLU A 463 -33.09 11.50 9.13
N THR A 464 -32.56 10.77 8.15
CA THR A 464 -32.20 11.24 6.81
C THR A 464 -32.55 10.14 5.82
N VAL A 465 -33.51 10.44 4.94
CA VAL A 465 -33.95 9.50 3.90
C VAL A 465 -33.17 9.79 2.63
N VAL A 466 -32.45 8.78 2.15
CA VAL A 466 -31.93 8.72 0.79
C VAL A 466 -33.01 8.05 -0.06
N ALA A 467 -33.67 8.85 -0.91
CA ALA A 467 -34.70 8.34 -1.79
C ALA A 467 -34.11 7.37 -2.83
N SER A 468 -34.95 6.47 -3.35
CA SER A 468 -34.61 5.65 -4.52
C SER A 468 -34.16 6.56 -5.67
N GLN A 469 -32.99 6.25 -6.24
CA GLN A 469 -32.38 7.02 -7.31
C GLN A 469 -32.45 6.25 -8.64
N PRO A 470 -32.58 6.93 -9.79
CA PRO A 470 -32.58 6.28 -11.09
C PRO A 470 -31.35 5.39 -11.33
N ALA A 471 -31.53 4.38 -12.16
CA ALA A 471 -30.47 3.49 -12.60
C ALA A 471 -29.33 4.25 -13.31
N ILE A 472 -28.09 3.81 -13.07
CA ILE A 472 -26.89 4.29 -13.79
C ILE A 472 -26.25 3.05 -14.41
N PRO A 473 -26.50 2.75 -15.70
CA PRO A 473 -26.03 1.52 -16.32
C PRO A 473 -24.57 1.57 -16.75
N THR A 474 -23.96 2.75 -16.82
CA THR A 474 -22.66 2.96 -17.44
C THR A 474 -21.67 3.61 -16.49
N PHE A 475 -20.57 2.90 -16.25
CA PHE A 475 -19.32 3.48 -15.81
C PHE A 475 -18.64 4.16 -17.01
N ASP A 476 -18.13 5.38 -16.82
CA ASP A 476 -17.46 6.21 -17.83
C ASP A 476 -16.29 6.95 -17.17
N ASP A 477 -15.06 6.61 -17.53
CA ASP A 477 -13.87 7.20 -16.91
C ASP A 477 -13.29 8.41 -17.66
N THR A 478 -13.99 8.95 -18.67
CA THR A 478 -13.48 10.08 -19.49
C THR A 478 -13.11 11.32 -18.68
N ASP A 479 -13.68 11.51 -17.49
CA ASP A 479 -13.25 12.49 -16.51
C ASP A 479 -12.68 11.76 -15.28
N PRO A 480 -11.37 11.91 -14.97
CA PRO A 480 -10.73 11.32 -13.79
C PRO A 480 -11.43 11.61 -12.46
N ASN A 481 -12.20 12.71 -12.36
CA ASN A 481 -12.89 13.09 -11.14
C ASN A 481 -14.38 12.78 -11.14
N ARG A 482 -14.93 12.12 -12.19
CA ARG A 482 -16.38 11.86 -12.29
C ARG A 482 -16.94 11.12 -11.08
N TYR A 483 -16.14 10.20 -10.52
CA TYR A 483 -16.51 9.35 -9.39
C TYR A 483 -15.79 9.75 -8.09
N TRP A 484 -15.34 11.00 -8.01
CA TRP A 484 -14.67 11.57 -6.85
C TRP A 484 -15.32 12.88 -6.43
N SER A 485 -15.51 13.08 -5.12
CA SER A 485 -16.06 14.31 -4.57
C SER A 485 -15.07 15.02 -3.65
N ALA A 486 -14.79 16.29 -3.94
CA ALA A 486 -14.02 17.15 -3.05
C ALA A 486 -14.72 17.40 -1.70
N ASP A 487 -16.06 17.24 -1.64
CA ASP A 487 -16.82 17.39 -0.41
C ASP A 487 -16.62 16.20 0.53
N ASN A 488 -16.29 15.02 0.02
CA ASN A 488 -15.87 13.86 0.81
C ASN A 488 -14.72 13.09 0.14
N PRO A 489 -13.50 13.63 0.21
CA PRO A 489 -12.38 13.20 -0.65
C PRO A 489 -11.82 11.82 -0.31
N TRP A 490 -12.22 11.24 0.83
CA TRP A 490 -11.73 9.95 1.34
C TRP A 490 -12.65 8.78 0.99
N ALA A 491 -13.92 9.05 0.65
CA ALA A 491 -14.93 8.02 0.41
C ALA A 491 -15.06 7.58 -1.05
N SER A 492 -14.43 8.30 -1.97
CA SER A 492 -14.69 8.24 -3.41
C SER A 492 -13.38 8.14 -4.20
N THR A 493 -13.44 7.82 -5.49
CA THR A 493 -12.29 7.30 -6.25
C THR A 493 -12.02 8.14 -7.48
N LYS A 494 -10.77 8.60 -7.64
CA LYS A 494 -10.29 9.20 -8.89
C LYS A 494 -9.92 8.09 -9.85
N VAL A 495 -10.51 8.11 -11.02
CA VAL A 495 -10.37 7.06 -12.04
C VAL A 495 -9.29 7.43 -13.06
N ALA A 496 -8.90 6.48 -13.91
CA ALA A 496 -7.71 6.60 -14.75
C ALA A 496 -7.77 7.73 -15.79
N GLY A 497 -8.97 8.16 -16.22
CA GLY A 497 -9.08 9.14 -17.31
C GLY A 497 -8.84 8.55 -18.70
N SER A 498 -9.03 7.23 -18.87
CA SER A 498 -8.57 6.52 -20.07
C SER A 498 -9.54 6.57 -21.26
N GLY A 499 -10.76 7.05 -21.07
CA GLY A 499 -11.86 6.94 -22.03
C GLY A 499 -12.55 5.57 -22.04
N THR A 500 -12.30 4.73 -21.04
CA THR A 500 -12.95 3.45 -20.81
C THR A 500 -14.39 3.64 -20.32
N THR A 501 -15.31 2.88 -20.91
CA THR A 501 -16.69 2.73 -20.45
C THR A 501 -17.02 1.26 -20.22
N ILE A 502 -17.80 0.97 -19.17
CA ILE A 502 -18.31 -0.37 -18.84
C ILE A 502 -19.81 -0.25 -18.64
N SER A 503 -20.60 -0.81 -19.54
CA SER A 503 -22.06 -0.60 -19.60
C SER A 503 -22.84 -1.89 -19.43
N VAL A 504 -23.76 -1.92 -18.46
CA VAL A 504 -24.74 -3.00 -18.28
C VAL A 504 -25.87 -2.84 -19.29
N LEU A 505 -25.88 -3.68 -20.34
CA LEU A 505 -26.88 -3.64 -21.41
C LEU A 505 -28.17 -4.38 -21.05
N SER A 506 -28.06 -5.45 -20.26
CA SER A 506 -29.20 -6.23 -19.79
C SER A 506 -28.84 -7.07 -18.56
N THR A 507 -29.77 -7.22 -17.63
CA THR A 507 -29.72 -8.24 -16.57
C THR A 507 -30.57 -9.45 -16.95
N SER A 508 -30.12 -10.67 -16.65
CA SER A 508 -30.88 -11.90 -16.86
C SER A 508 -32.16 -11.93 -16.01
N THR A 509 -33.14 -12.74 -16.39
CA THR A 509 -34.44 -12.82 -15.69
C THR A 509 -34.32 -13.30 -14.25
N ASP A 510 -33.29 -14.10 -13.94
CA ASP A 510 -32.98 -14.55 -12.57
C ASP A 510 -32.14 -13.55 -11.77
N GLY A 511 -31.67 -12.45 -12.38
CA GLY A 511 -30.85 -11.43 -11.72
C GLY A 511 -29.35 -11.78 -11.61
N ASP A 512 -28.95 -12.99 -11.98
CA ASP A 512 -27.61 -13.51 -11.68
C ASP A 512 -26.56 -13.13 -12.74
N HIS A 513 -26.96 -12.78 -13.95
CA HIS A 513 -26.03 -12.50 -15.05
C HIS A 513 -26.24 -11.11 -15.64
N LEU A 514 -25.14 -10.47 -16.01
CA LEU A 514 -25.12 -9.18 -16.70
C LEU A 514 -24.52 -9.33 -18.09
N SER A 515 -25.19 -8.76 -19.09
CA SER A 515 -24.59 -8.51 -20.40
C SER A 515 -23.88 -7.15 -20.35
N VAL A 516 -22.55 -7.17 -20.35
CA VAL A 516 -21.70 -6.00 -20.10
C VAL A 516 -20.89 -5.67 -21.35
N GLN A 517 -21.05 -4.45 -21.87
CA GLN A 517 -20.22 -3.91 -22.95
C GLN A 517 -19.05 -3.13 -22.36
N VAL A 518 -17.83 -3.56 -22.64
CA VAL A 518 -16.61 -2.83 -22.29
C VAL A 518 -16.10 -2.17 -23.56
N THR A 519 -15.99 -0.84 -23.54
CA THR A 519 -15.36 -0.07 -24.64
C THR A 519 -14.19 0.70 -24.07
N THR A 520 -13.00 0.51 -24.62
CA THR A 520 -11.81 1.29 -24.28
C THR A 520 -11.45 2.21 -25.44
N ALA A 521 -10.82 3.35 -25.15
CA ALA A 521 -10.38 4.27 -26.20
C ALA A 521 -9.28 3.60 -27.07
N PRO A 522 -9.29 3.81 -28.40
CA PRO A 522 -8.29 3.25 -29.30
C PRO A 522 -6.89 3.87 -29.15
#